data_AF-A0A8K1I7V4-F1
#
_entry.id   AF-A0A8K1I7V4-F1
#
_cell.length_a   1.000
_cell.length_b   1.000
_cell.length_c   1.000
_cell.angle_alpha   90.00
_cell.angle_beta   90.00
_cell.angle_gamma   90.00
#
_symmetry.space_group_name_H-M   'P 1'
#
loop_
_entity.id
_entity.type
_entity.pdbx_description
1 polymer ?
#
loop_
_entity_poly.entity_id
_entity_poly.type
_entity_poly.pdbx_seq_one_letter_code
_entity_poly.pdbx_strand_id
1 'polypeptide(L)'
;MSEAGIGRVFSETTLAKLRESRLGRKHSEETLVKIAAARLGRLHSEKAKRKIKARGRAQRAPCSPSNKEGGRFSIYKAKNPVAGRKVEVTDIQTGETTLYDSVRKAAIGLETNHTTIRNYLKNKQRPSLSLLERGLHPPAEQGDALQR
;
A
#
# COMPACT_ATOMS: atom_id res chain seq x y z
N MET A 1 -41.26 11.90 -21.35
CA MET A 1 -40.10 12.80 -21.18
C MET A 1 -40.26 13.90 -22.21
N SER A 2 -40.47 15.15 -21.80
CA SER A 2 -40.65 16.28 -22.73
C SER A 2 -39.30 16.68 -23.35
N GLU A 3 -39.30 16.94 -24.66
CA GLU A 3 -38.11 17.31 -25.44
C GLU A 3 -37.51 18.67 -25.03
N ALA A 4 -38.25 19.47 -24.26
CA ALA A 4 -37.92 20.84 -23.88
C ALA A 4 -36.66 21.03 -22.99
N GLY A 5 -36.02 19.95 -22.54
CA GLY A 5 -34.88 20.01 -21.61
C GLY A 5 -33.50 19.66 -22.20
N ILE A 6 -33.45 19.12 -23.42
CA ILE A 6 -32.19 18.62 -23.98
C ILE A 6 -31.37 19.80 -24.49
N GLY A 7 -30.20 20.03 -23.90
CA GLY A 7 -29.24 21.06 -24.34
C GLY A 7 -29.37 22.43 -23.67
N ARG A 8 -30.26 22.60 -22.68
CA ARG A 8 -30.34 23.85 -21.92
C ARG A 8 -29.06 24.07 -21.09
N VAL A 9 -28.35 25.16 -21.36
CA VAL A 9 -27.19 25.59 -20.59
C VAL A 9 -27.67 26.36 -19.37
N PHE A 10 -27.25 25.93 -18.18
CA PHE A 10 -27.56 26.62 -16.91
C PHE A 10 -26.50 27.68 -16.62
N SER A 11 -26.92 28.78 -15.98
CA SER A 11 -25.99 29.78 -15.45
C SER A 11 -25.11 29.17 -14.35
N GLU A 12 -23.94 29.78 -14.14
CA GLU A 12 -22.97 29.32 -13.12
C GLU A 12 -23.58 29.30 -11.72
N THR A 13 -24.42 30.28 -11.39
CA THR A 13 -25.11 30.38 -10.10
C THR A 13 -26.11 29.25 -9.87
N THR A 14 -26.82 28.82 -10.93
CA THR A 14 -27.73 27.67 -10.86
C THR A 14 -26.96 26.36 -10.72
N LEU A 15 -25.83 26.21 -11.43
CA LEU A 15 -24.96 25.03 -11.30
C LEU A 15 -24.38 24.92 -9.89
N ALA A 16 -23.97 26.04 -9.27
CA ALA A 16 -23.47 26.07 -7.89
C ALA A 16 -24.53 25.58 -6.89
N LYS A 17 -25.76 26.11 -6.97
CA LYS A 17 -26.89 25.68 -6.11
C LYS A 17 -27.21 24.20 -6.27
N LEU A 18 -27.18 23.69 -7.51
CA LEU A 18 -27.39 22.26 -7.77
C LEU A 18 -26.29 21.39 -7.15
N ARG A 19 -25.02 21.81 -7.23
CA ARG A 19 -23.90 21.11 -6.59
C ARG A 19 -24.04 21.09 -5.09
N GLU A 20 -24.34 22.23 -4.48
CA GLU A 20 -24.53 22.38 -3.04
C GLU A 20 -25.65 21.47 -2.53
N SER A 21 -26.81 21.46 -3.20
CA SER A 21 -27.96 20.61 -2.81
C SER A 21 -27.69 19.09 -2.88
N ARG A 22 -26.70 18.68 -3.67
CA ARG A 22 -26.28 17.28 -3.83
C ARG A 22 -25.18 16.88 -2.86
N LEU A 23 -24.43 17.86 -2.34
CA LEU A 23 -23.34 17.63 -1.41
C LEU A 23 -23.93 17.13 -0.07
N GLY A 24 -23.33 16.08 0.49
CA GLY A 24 -23.76 15.51 1.78
C GLY A 24 -24.99 14.60 1.76
N ARG A 25 -25.72 14.47 0.65
CA ARG A 25 -26.81 13.47 0.55
C ARG A 25 -26.22 12.06 0.50
N LYS A 26 -26.55 11.24 1.51
CA LYS A 26 -26.23 9.82 1.56
C LYS A 26 -27.44 8.99 1.10
N HIS A 27 -27.18 7.83 0.50
CA HIS A 27 -28.23 6.85 0.24
C HIS A 27 -28.64 6.18 1.55
N SER A 28 -29.93 5.83 1.68
CA SER A 28 -30.39 4.97 2.76
C SER A 28 -29.77 3.59 2.65
N GLU A 29 -29.68 2.87 3.77
CA GLU A 29 -29.10 1.53 3.84
C GLU A 29 -29.81 0.56 2.89
N GLU A 30 -31.15 0.59 2.85
CA GLU A 30 -31.95 -0.20 1.92
C GLU A 30 -31.58 0.06 0.45
N THR A 31 -31.31 1.32 0.10
CA THR A 31 -30.92 1.71 -1.26
C THR A 31 -29.52 1.18 -1.60
N LEU A 32 -28.59 1.23 -0.66
CA LEU A 32 -27.24 0.69 -0.83
C LEU A 32 -27.27 -0.84 -1.04
N VAL A 33 -28.09 -1.55 -0.26
CA VAL A 33 -28.28 -3.01 -0.43
C VAL A 33 -28.81 -3.34 -1.82
N LYS A 34 -29.81 -2.59 -2.31
CA LYS A 34 -30.35 -2.76 -3.68
C LYS A 34 -29.30 -2.51 -4.75
N ILE A 35 -28.48 -1.47 -4.59
CA ILE A 35 -27.37 -1.17 -5.53
C ILE A 35 -26.32 -2.30 -5.50
N ALA A 36 -25.98 -2.81 -4.32
CA ALA A 36 -25.01 -3.88 -4.16
C ALA A 36 -25.51 -5.18 -4.82
N ALA A 37 -26.75 -5.57 -4.55
CA ALA A 37 -27.40 -6.73 -5.15
C ALA A 37 -27.44 -6.63 -6.68
N ALA A 38 -27.79 -5.46 -7.24
CA ALA A 38 -27.85 -5.25 -8.69
C ALA A 38 -26.48 -5.30 -9.39
N ARG A 39 -25.38 -5.09 -8.65
CA ARG A 39 -24.01 -5.18 -9.16
C ARG A 39 -23.42 -6.57 -9.04
N LEU A 40 -23.85 -7.35 -8.05
CA LEU A 40 -23.37 -8.72 -7.84
C LEU A 40 -23.67 -9.57 -9.09
N GLY A 41 -22.67 -10.31 -9.57
CA GLY A 41 -22.82 -11.20 -10.74
C GLY A 41 -22.85 -10.52 -12.11
N ARG A 42 -22.78 -9.18 -12.20
CA ARG A 42 -22.64 -8.52 -13.51
C ARG A 42 -21.26 -8.75 -14.11
N LEU A 43 -21.20 -9.57 -15.16
CA LEU A 43 -20.02 -9.75 -16.00
C LEU A 43 -20.05 -8.76 -17.17
N HIS A 44 -18.91 -8.12 -17.44
CA HIS A 44 -18.75 -7.32 -18.64
C HIS A 44 -18.68 -8.22 -19.88
N SER A 45 -19.40 -7.84 -20.94
CA SER A 45 -19.24 -8.48 -22.25
C SER A 45 -17.82 -8.28 -22.78
N GLU A 46 -17.37 -9.19 -23.65
CA GLU A 46 -16.04 -9.12 -24.26
C GLU A 46 -15.78 -7.79 -24.98
N LYS A 47 -16.80 -7.26 -25.65
CA LYS A 47 -16.74 -5.93 -26.30
C LYS A 47 -16.51 -4.80 -25.29
N ALA A 48 -17.14 -4.86 -24.12
CA ALA A 48 -16.95 -3.87 -23.06
C ALA A 48 -15.56 -3.97 -22.43
N LYS A 49 -15.07 -5.19 -22.15
CA LYS A 49 -13.70 -5.42 -21.67
C LYS A 49 -12.66 -4.84 -22.64
N ARG A 50 -12.84 -5.06 -23.95
CA ARG A 50 -11.96 -4.51 -24.99
C ARG A 50 -11.91 -2.98 -24.97
N LYS A 51 -13.06 -2.31 -24.85
CA LYS A 51 -13.14 -0.84 -24.75
C LYS A 51 -12.45 -0.30 -23.48
N ILE A 52 -12.67 -0.95 -22.34
CA ILE A 52 -12.02 -0.58 -21.06
C ILE A 52 -10.50 -0.72 -21.20
N LYS A 53 -10.02 -1.83 -21.77
CA LYS A 53 -8.58 -2.06 -22.00
C LYS A 53 -7.98 -1.03 -22.95
N ALA A 54 -8.69 -0.67 -24.02
CA ALA A 54 -8.24 0.36 -24.97
C ALA A 54 -8.14 1.74 -24.32
N ARG A 55 -9.16 2.17 -23.58
CA ARG A 55 -9.14 3.45 -22.84
C ARG A 55 -8.07 3.47 -21.75
N GLY A 56 -7.94 2.38 -20.98
CA GLY A 56 -6.91 2.24 -19.97
C GLY A 56 -5.50 2.27 -20.55
N ARG A 57 -5.30 1.88 -21.81
CA ARG A 57 -4.01 2.02 -22.51
C ARG A 57 -3.80 3.41 -23.09
N ALA A 58 -4.85 4.07 -23.57
CA ALA A 58 -4.77 5.40 -24.16
C ALA A 58 -4.63 6.52 -23.12
N GLN A 59 -5.26 6.38 -21.95
CA GLN A 59 -5.23 7.39 -20.88
C GLN A 59 -4.08 7.19 -19.90
N ARG A 60 -3.51 5.98 -19.83
CA ARG A 60 -2.19 5.82 -19.21
C ARG A 60 -1.22 6.47 -20.18
N ALA A 61 -0.58 7.56 -19.76
CA ALA A 61 0.52 8.16 -20.52
C ALA A 61 1.40 7.02 -21.06
N PRO A 62 1.72 7.00 -22.36
CA PRO A 62 2.62 6.00 -22.89
C PRO A 62 3.89 6.09 -22.06
N CYS A 63 4.20 5.02 -21.34
CA CYS A 63 5.56 4.81 -20.87
C CYS A 63 6.43 4.97 -22.13
N SER A 64 7.33 5.96 -22.13
CA SER A 64 8.14 6.33 -23.29
C SER A 64 8.72 5.09 -23.99
N PRO A 65 8.90 5.09 -25.33
CA PRO A 65 9.35 3.92 -26.08
C PRO A 65 10.64 3.26 -25.57
N SER A 66 11.48 4.00 -24.84
CA SER A 66 12.69 3.53 -24.18
C SER A 66 12.47 2.51 -23.04
N ASN A 67 11.22 2.11 -22.78
CA ASN A 67 10.85 1.32 -21.60
C ASN A 67 10.20 -0.04 -21.91
N LYS A 68 10.21 -0.48 -23.18
CA LYS A 68 9.41 -1.61 -23.63
C LYS A 68 10.04 -2.99 -23.40
N GLU A 69 11.35 -3.08 -23.16
CA GLU A 69 12.04 -4.39 -23.06
C GLU A 69 12.39 -4.81 -21.62
N GLY A 70 12.27 -3.92 -20.64
CA GLY A 70 12.54 -4.22 -19.23
C GLY A 70 11.29 -4.04 -18.38
N GLY A 71 10.58 -5.12 -18.08
CA GLY A 71 9.35 -5.09 -17.27
C GLY A 71 9.53 -4.29 -15.98
N ARG A 72 8.69 -3.26 -15.77
CA ARG A 72 8.48 -2.54 -14.49
C ARG A 72 9.72 -2.12 -13.68
N PHE A 73 10.93 -2.15 -14.24
CA PHE A 73 12.09 -1.50 -13.65
C PHE A 73 11.99 -0.02 -14.03
N SER A 74 11.70 0.84 -13.05
CA SER A 74 11.54 2.26 -13.30
C SER A 74 12.82 2.83 -13.91
N ILE A 75 12.72 3.44 -15.10
CA ILE A 75 13.81 4.23 -15.73
C ILE A 75 14.50 5.15 -14.71
N TYR A 76 13.72 5.69 -13.77
CA TYR A 76 14.22 6.53 -12.69
C TYR A 76 15.34 5.88 -11.85
N LYS A 77 15.33 4.56 -11.67
CA LYS A 77 16.34 3.84 -10.89
C LYS A 77 17.64 3.58 -11.67
N ALA A 78 17.57 3.50 -12.99
CA ALA A 78 18.75 3.36 -13.86
C ALA A 78 19.51 4.69 -14.00
N LYS A 79 18.78 5.82 -14.02
CA LYS A 79 19.40 7.16 -14.07
C LYS A 79 20.01 7.57 -12.73
N ASN A 80 19.36 7.20 -11.63
CA ASN A 80 19.82 7.49 -10.27
C ASN A 80 19.95 6.18 -9.49
N PRO A 81 21.07 5.44 -9.63
CA PRO A 81 21.31 4.24 -8.83
C PRO A 81 21.44 4.65 -7.37
N VAL A 82 20.41 4.35 -6.55
CA VAL A 82 20.50 4.52 -5.10
C VAL A 82 21.45 3.45 -4.58
N ALA A 83 22.61 3.88 -4.07
CA ALA A 83 23.58 3.00 -3.45
C ALA A 83 22.92 2.21 -2.32
N GLY A 84 23.15 0.89 -2.30
CA GLY A 84 22.66 0.01 -1.25
C GLY A 84 23.36 0.29 0.09
N ARG A 85 22.70 -0.06 1.20
CA ARG A 85 23.35 -0.07 2.53
C ARG A 85 24.19 -1.34 2.65
N LYS A 86 25.50 -1.18 2.86
CA LYS A 86 26.44 -2.29 3.11
C LYS A 86 26.06 -3.06 4.37
N VAL A 87 26.26 -4.38 4.34
CA VAL A 87 25.90 -5.29 5.44
C VAL A 87 27.04 -6.27 5.66
N GLU A 88 27.44 -6.42 6.92
CA GLU A 88 28.37 -7.45 7.38
C GLU A 88 27.56 -8.65 7.90
N VAL A 89 27.93 -9.84 7.44
CA VAL A 89 27.31 -11.11 7.84
C VAL A 89 28.39 -11.97 8.45
N THR A 90 28.12 -12.47 9.66
CA THR A 90 29.05 -13.29 10.42
C THR A 90 28.48 -14.69 10.57
N ASP A 91 29.21 -15.69 10.11
CA ASP A 91 28.82 -17.09 10.31
C ASP A 91 29.12 -17.53 11.74
N ILE A 92 28.11 -18.06 12.42
CA ILE A 92 28.18 -18.42 13.84
C ILE A 92 29.10 -19.63 14.06
N GLN A 93 29.23 -20.51 13.07
CA GLN A 93 29.98 -21.76 13.18
C GLN A 93 31.48 -21.59 12.91
N THR A 94 31.82 -20.77 11.92
CA THR A 94 33.22 -20.58 11.46
C THR A 94 33.83 -19.27 11.96
N GLY A 95 33.02 -18.32 12.44
CA GLY A 95 33.47 -16.98 12.82
C GLY A 95 33.87 -16.10 11.64
N GLU A 96 33.68 -16.59 10.40
CA GLU A 96 34.02 -15.84 9.21
C GLU A 96 33.06 -14.67 9.00
N THR A 97 33.62 -13.52 8.61
CA THR A 97 32.87 -12.30 8.37
C THR A 97 32.92 -11.95 6.88
N THR A 98 31.76 -11.83 6.26
CA THR A 98 31.61 -11.52 4.84
C THR A 98 30.92 -10.16 4.67
N LEU A 99 31.53 -9.30 3.87
CA LEU A 99 31.04 -7.94 3.62
C LEU A 99 30.29 -7.89 2.29
N TYR A 100 29.02 -7.50 2.33
CA TYR A 100 28.16 -7.37 1.17
C TYR A 100 27.79 -5.91 0.88
N ASP A 101 27.72 -5.54 -0.40
CA ASP A 101 27.36 -4.17 -0.81
C ASP A 101 25.89 -3.80 -0.49
N SER A 102 25.02 -4.80 -0.35
CA SER A 102 23.60 -4.56 -0.04
C SER A 102 22.94 -5.75 0.63
N VAL A 103 21.86 -5.47 1.38
CA VAL A 103 20.95 -6.49 1.95
C VAL A 103 20.50 -7.52 0.89
N ARG A 104 20.29 -7.08 -0.36
CA ARG A 104 19.84 -7.96 -1.43
C ARG A 104 20.95 -8.89 -1.93
N LYS A 105 22.21 -8.40 -1.98
CA LYS A 105 23.36 -9.24 -2.31
C LYS A 105 23.61 -10.28 -1.20
N ALA A 106 23.54 -9.86 0.06
CA ALA A 106 23.63 -10.78 1.20
C ALA A 106 22.54 -11.85 1.14
N ALA A 107 21.30 -11.47 0.83
CA ALA A 107 20.18 -12.41 0.70
C ALA A 107 20.40 -13.47 -0.40
N ILE A 108 21.01 -13.07 -1.51
CA ILE A 108 21.37 -14.01 -2.59
C ILE A 108 22.46 -14.98 -2.12
N GLY A 109 23.51 -14.49 -1.45
CA GLY A 109 24.59 -15.33 -0.91
C GLY A 109 24.11 -16.31 0.18
N LEU A 110 23.09 -15.92 0.95
CA LEU A 110 22.49 -16.74 2.00
C LEU A 110 21.27 -17.55 1.56
N GLU A 111 20.90 -17.50 0.27
CA GLU A 111 19.67 -18.13 -0.28
C GLU A 111 18.38 -17.81 0.49
N THR A 112 18.29 -16.61 1.06
CA THR A 112 17.14 -16.17 1.86
C THR A 112 16.42 -14.99 1.22
N ASN A 113 15.24 -14.64 1.75
CA ASN A 113 14.55 -13.45 1.30
C ASN A 113 15.15 -12.19 1.94
N HIS A 114 15.51 -11.21 1.11
CA HIS A 114 16.01 -9.90 1.56
C HIS A 114 15.06 -9.16 2.52
N THR A 115 13.76 -9.47 2.50
CA THR A 115 12.79 -8.94 3.49
C THR A 115 13.03 -9.51 4.88
N THR A 116 13.40 -10.78 4.99
CA THR A 116 13.74 -11.45 6.26
C THR A 116 14.92 -10.76 6.92
N ILE A 117 16.01 -10.55 6.18
CA ILE A 117 17.20 -9.84 6.67
C ILE A 117 16.86 -8.41 7.08
N ARG A 118 16.07 -7.68 6.27
CA ARG A 118 15.61 -6.32 6.62
C ARG A 118 14.80 -6.30 7.92
N ASN A 119 13.89 -7.26 8.09
CA ASN A 119 13.05 -7.33 9.28
C ASN A 119 13.88 -7.67 10.52
N TYR A 120 14.84 -8.57 10.39
CA TYR A 120 15.80 -8.89 11.44
C TYR A 120 16.58 -7.64 11.90
N LEU A 121 17.12 -6.86 10.95
CA LEU A 121 17.81 -5.60 11.25
C LEU A 121 16.90 -4.56 11.92
N LYS A 122 15.65 -4.42 11.46
CA LYS A 122 14.66 -3.50 12.06
C LYS A 122 14.27 -3.90 13.49
N ASN A 123 14.13 -5.20 13.73
CA ASN A 123 13.74 -5.72 15.04
C ASN A 123 14.90 -5.65 16.03
N LYS A 124 16.14 -5.88 15.59
CA LYS A 124 17.34 -5.73 16.43
C LYS A 124 17.55 -4.28 16.91
N GLN A 125 17.09 -3.28 16.16
CA GLN A 125 17.12 -1.86 16.55
C GLN A 125 16.02 -1.48 17.56
N ARG A 126 15.08 -2.39 17.85
CA ARG A 126 14.12 -2.26 18.94
C ARG A 126 14.54 -3.23 20.04
N PRO A 127 15.57 -2.91 20.86
CA PRO A 127 15.74 -3.64 22.10
C PRO A 127 14.40 -3.58 22.82
N SER A 128 13.93 -4.74 23.30
CA SER A 128 12.67 -4.91 24.01
C SER A 128 12.36 -3.67 24.84
N LEU A 129 11.32 -2.91 24.48
CA LEU A 129 10.77 -1.86 25.35
C LEU A 129 10.66 -2.50 26.73
N SER A 130 11.33 -1.90 27.71
CA SER A 130 11.36 -2.42 29.08
C SER A 130 9.92 -2.66 29.53
N LEU A 131 9.68 -3.69 30.35
CA LEU A 131 8.33 -3.96 30.87
C LEU A 131 7.69 -2.72 31.53
N LEU A 132 8.51 -1.76 31.99
CA LEU A 132 8.10 -0.45 32.49
C LEU A 132 7.30 0.39 31.48
N GLU A 133 7.62 0.35 30.18
CA GLU A 133 6.95 1.17 29.17
C GLU A 133 5.60 0.59 28.71
N ARG A 134 5.28 -0.65 29.11
CA ARG A 134 3.98 -1.28 28.81
C ARG A 134 2.88 -0.97 29.83
N GLY A 135 3.16 -0.15 30.84
CA GLY A 135 2.16 0.29 31.83
C GLY A 135 1.60 -0.84 32.70
N LEU A 136 2.20 -2.04 32.67
CA LEU A 136 1.86 -3.15 33.55
C LEU A 136 2.78 -3.07 34.76
N HIS A 137 2.33 -2.35 35.79
CA HIS A 137 2.96 -2.41 37.11
C HIS A 137 3.01 -3.88 37.56
N PRO A 138 4.16 -4.38 38.05
CA PRO A 138 4.16 -5.65 38.75
C PRO A 138 3.18 -5.52 39.93
N PRO A 139 2.33 -6.54 40.19
CA PRO A 139 1.44 -6.51 41.34
C PRO A 139 2.30 -6.27 42.57
N ALA A 140 1.98 -5.22 43.33
CA ALA A 140 2.65 -4.89 44.57
C ALA A 140 2.71 -6.17 45.41
N GLU A 141 3.93 -6.64 45.69
CA GLU A 141 4.16 -7.70 46.65
C GLU A 141 3.53 -7.23 47.98
N GLN A 142 2.39 -7.82 48.31
CA GLN A 142 1.79 -7.70 49.62
C GLN A 142 2.79 -8.35 50.57
N GLY A 143 3.56 -7.52 51.27
CA GLY A 143 4.42 -7.98 52.34
C GLY A 143 3.57 -8.73 53.36
N ASP A 144 3.73 -10.05 53.39
CA ASP A 144 3.16 -10.91 54.40
C ASP A 144 3.65 -10.43 55.77
N ALA A 145 2.76 -9.74 56.47
CA ALA A 145 2.83 -9.52 57.89
C ALA A 145 2.71 -10.89 58.59
N LEU A 146 3.84 -11.53 58.84
CA LEU A 146 3.93 -12.67 59.74
C LEU A 146 4.95 -12.40 60.87
N GLN A 147 4.38 -11.89 61.96
CA GLN A 147 4.57 -12.32 63.35
C GLN A 147 5.99 -12.41 63.90
N ARG A 148 6.32 -11.48 64.80
CA ARG A 148 7.01 -11.76 66.07
C ARG A 148 6.42 -10.94 67.19
#